data_AF-A0A497V3M5-F1
#
_entry.id   AF-A0A497V3M5-F1
#
_cell.length_a   1.000
_cell.length_b   1.000
_cell.length_c   1.000
_cell.angle_alpha   90.00
_cell.angle_beta   90.00
_cell.angle_gamma   90.00
#
_symmetry.space_group_name_H-M   'P 1'
#
loop_
_entity.id
_entity.type
_entity.pdbx_description
1 polymer ?
#
loop_
_entity_poly.entity_id
_entity_poly.type
_entity_poly.pdbx_seq_one_letter_code
_entity_poly.pdbx_strand_id
1 'polypeptide(L)'
;MKYTLILILCFFLSFIDAQKCGCSKNLKLKNLISCKPAQFQNGAKVFWEYDCNTSWITFQNRNIKRKIFELEKDFIELSGRLGYRNWTEYKKSFLIENSIVSGCCQPGEYILYDKNNGRKIADLGSIIFISKYKNIPYTITLKTNSKLLYTNLNSSKSYPINIPKDKIEKTLKSAHEFYPENLFENIKIKNNILYIQLRYKVSKKAHWKIENITMNVKNANHY
;
A
#
# COMPACT_ATOMS: atom_id res chain seq x y z
N MET A 1 -37.15 47.53 -30.92
CA MET A 1 -36.87 46.15 -31.41
C MET A 1 -35.37 45.79 -31.40
N LYS A 2 -34.62 46.10 -30.33
CA LYS A 2 -33.18 45.71 -30.24
C LYS A 2 -32.75 45.10 -28.90
N TYR A 3 -33.61 45.09 -27.88
CA TYR A 3 -33.27 44.57 -26.55
C TYR A 3 -33.89 43.20 -26.21
N THR A 4 -34.81 42.71 -27.04
CA THR A 4 -35.47 41.40 -26.83
C THR A 4 -34.64 40.21 -27.34
N LEU A 5 -33.62 40.43 -28.17
CA LEU A 5 -32.77 39.34 -28.70
C LEU A 5 -31.63 38.93 -27.74
N ILE A 6 -31.24 39.79 -26.80
CA ILE A 6 -30.09 39.53 -25.90
C ILE A 6 -30.50 38.64 -24.71
N LEU A 7 -31.77 38.66 -24.31
CA LEU A 7 -32.25 37.89 -23.16
C LEU A 7 -32.47 36.39 -23.47
N ILE A 8 -32.65 36.04 -24.75
CA ILE A 8 -32.83 34.65 -25.19
C ILE A 8 -31.47 33.93 -25.32
N LEU A 9 -30.38 34.65 -25.61
CA LEU A 9 -29.04 34.04 -25.75
C LEU A 9 -28.41 33.63 -24.41
N CYS A 10 -28.81 34.27 -23.30
CA CYS A 10 -28.30 33.93 -21.97
C CYS A 10 -28.99 32.72 -21.31
N PHE A 11 -30.17 32.29 -21.80
CA PHE A 11 -30.87 31.13 -21.25
C PHE A 11 -30.43 29.79 -21.84
N PHE A 12 -29.76 29.77 -23.00
CA PHE A 12 -29.26 28.53 -23.61
C PHE A 12 -27.85 28.12 -23.14
N LEU A 13 -27.13 28.96 -22.40
CA LEU A 13 -25.77 28.67 -21.93
C LEU A 13 -25.69 27.93 -20.59
N SER A 14 -26.82 27.61 -19.95
CA SER A 14 -26.84 26.92 -18.65
C SER A 14 -27.05 25.40 -18.73
N PHE A 15 -27.20 24.82 -19.92
CA PHE A 15 -27.05 23.38 -20.13
C PHE A 15 -25.61 23.01 -20.45
N ILE A 16 -24.67 23.42 -19.58
CA ILE A 16 -23.45 22.63 -19.45
C ILE A 16 -23.93 21.36 -18.75
N ASP A 17 -24.18 20.31 -19.53
CA ASP A 17 -24.29 18.96 -19.00
C ASP A 17 -23.06 18.73 -18.12
N ALA A 18 -23.21 18.89 -16.81
CA ALA A 18 -22.25 18.38 -15.86
C ALA A 18 -22.18 16.89 -16.16
N GLN A 19 -21.13 16.46 -16.88
CA GLN A 19 -20.93 15.08 -17.25
C GLN A 19 -21.17 14.28 -15.97
N LYS A 20 -22.18 13.41 -15.97
CA LYS A 20 -22.45 12.53 -14.83
C LYS A 20 -21.31 11.51 -14.77
N CYS A 21 -20.14 11.92 -14.28
CA CYS A 21 -19.03 11.03 -14.01
C CYS A 21 -19.25 10.41 -12.63
N GLY A 22 -19.01 9.11 -12.53
CA GLY A 22 -19.11 8.35 -11.30
C GLY A 22 -19.04 6.86 -11.58
N CYS A 23 -19.02 6.07 -10.52
CA CYS A 23 -18.92 4.61 -10.53
C CYS A 23 -19.89 3.89 -11.49
N SER A 24 -20.99 4.54 -11.87
CA SER A 24 -21.99 4.00 -12.80
C SER A 24 -21.75 4.32 -14.29
N LYS A 25 -20.84 5.25 -14.65
CA LYS A 25 -20.82 5.83 -16.01
C LYS A 25 -19.45 5.97 -16.71
N ASN A 26 -18.31 5.96 -16.01
CA ASN A 26 -17.00 6.00 -16.67
C ASN A 26 -16.48 4.58 -17.00
N LEU A 27 -16.64 4.14 -18.25
CA LEU A 27 -16.23 2.80 -18.73
C LEU A 27 -14.72 2.53 -18.58
N LYS A 28 -13.86 3.54 -18.75
CA LYS A 28 -12.40 3.37 -18.62
C LYS A 28 -12.00 3.10 -17.17
N LEU A 29 -12.50 3.90 -16.23
CA LEU A 29 -12.19 3.72 -14.79
C LEU A 29 -12.84 2.47 -14.21
N LYS A 30 -14.05 2.11 -14.66
CA LYS A 30 -14.75 0.89 -14.22
C LYS A 30 -13.94 -0.39 -14.48
N ASN A 31 -13.10 -0.40 -15.52
CA ASN A 31 -12.24 -1.53 -15.84
C ASN A 31 -10.93 -1.55 -15.00
N LEU A 32 -10.54 -0.40 -14.43
CA LEU A 32 -9.32 -0.28 -13.63
C LEU A 32 -9.58 -0.46 -12.13
N ILE A 33 -10.72 0.03 -11.65
CA ILE A 33 -11.08 0.03 -10.23
C ILE A 33 -12.52 -0.47 -10.04
N SER A 34 -12.72 -1.28 -9.00
CA SER A 34 -14.05 -1.72 -8.61
C SER A 34 -14.63 -0.79 -7.54
N CYS A 35 -15.76 -0.17 -7.85
CA CYS A 35 -16.56 0.55 -6.85
C CYS A 35 -17.41 -0.38 -5.97
N LYS A 36 -17.33 -1.70 -6.18
CA LYS A 36 -18.02 -2.66 -5.34
C LYS A 36 -17.36 -2.66 -3.95
N PRO A 37 -18.11 -2.43 -2.87
CA PRO A 37 -17.60 -2.56 -1.51
C PRO A 37 -16.98 -3.93 -1.24
N ALA A 38 -15.69 -3.93 -0.91
CA ALA A 38 -15.05 -5.06 -0.26
C ALA A 38 -15.45 -5.03 1.21
N GLN A 39 -16.24 -6.01 1.64
CA GLN A 39 -16.75 -6.09 3.01
C GLN A 39 -15.85 -6.99 3.86
N PHE A 40 -15.43 -6.46 5.01
CA PHE A 40 -14.68 -7.14 6.05
C PHE A 40 -15.60 -7.93 6.98
N GLN A 41 -15.02 -8.87 7.74
CA GLN A 41 -15.76 -9.73 8.68
C GLN A 41 -16.52 -8.94 9.76
N ASN A 42 -16.02 -7.78 10.17
CA ASN A 42 -16.70 -6.91 11.14
C ASN A 42 -17.78 -6.01 10.50
N GLY A 43 -18.08 -6.19 9.21
CA GLY A 43 -19.04 -5.39 8.46
C GLY A 43 -18.49 -4.06 7.94
N ALA A 44 -17.23 -3.71 8.24
CA ALA A 44 -16.58 -2.56 7.63
C ALA A 44 -16.40 -2.79 6.12
N LYS A 45 -16.31 -1.70 5.36
CA LYS A 45 -16.25 -1.71 3.90
C LYS A 45 -15.13 -0.80 3.42
N VAL A 46 -14.42 -1.25 2.40
CA VAL A 46 -13.44 -0.44 1.66
C VAL A 46 -13.79 -0.49 0.18
N PHE A 47 -13.87 0.67 -0.46
CA PHE A 47 -14.19 0.79 -1.88
C PHE A 47 -13.66 2.06 -2.50
N TRP A 48 -13.49 2.01 -3.82
CA TRP A 48 -13.26 3.18 -4.63
C TRP A 48 -14.55 3.96 -4.85
N GLU A 49 -14.42 5.28 -4.86
CA GLU A 49 -15.36 6.24 -5.38
C GLU A 49 -14.59 7.18 -6.33
N TYR A 50 -15.28 7.80 -7.28
CA TYR A 50 -14.68 8.81 -8.15
C TYR A 50 -15.75 9.72 -8.74
N ASP A 51 -15.35 10.92 -9.15
CA ASP A 51 -16.13 11.86 -9.93
C ASP A 51 -15.39 12.22 -11.25
N CYS A 52 -15.67 13.37 -11.85
CA CYS A 52 -14.98 13.78 -13.09
C CYS A 52 -13.54 14.26 -12.86
N ASN A 53 -13.19 14.61 -11.63
CA ASN A 53 -11.96 15.31 -11.29
C ASN A 53 -11.11 14.55 -10.27
N THR A 54 -11.64 13.57 -9.55
CA THR A 54 -10.90 12.87 -8.51
C THR A 54 -11.33 11.42 -8.41
N SER A 55 -10.42 10.58 -7.93
CA SER A 55 -10.76 9.26 -7.42
C SER A 55 -10.24 9.11 -6.00
N TRP A 56 -10.96 8.37 -5.18
CA TRP A 56 -10.58 8.18 -3.79
C TRP A 56 -11.03 6.83 -3.26
N ILE A 57 -10.41 6.41 -2.16
CA ILE A 57 -10.83 5.21 -1.43
C ILE A 57 -11.53 5.63 -0.15
N THR A 58 -12.70 5.05 0.06
CA THR A 58 -13.50 5.23 1.25
C THR A 58 -13.44 3.99 2.12
N PHE A 59 -13.13 4.22 3.39
CA PHE A 59 -13.43 3.31 4.49
C PHE A 59 -14.78 3.67 5.10
N GLN A 60 -15.63 2.67 5.33
CA GLN A 60 -16.90 2.83 6.02
C GLN A 60 -17.13 1.75 7.06
N ASN A 61 -17.50 2.13 8.28
CA ASN A 61 -17.96 1.20 9.32
C ASN A 61 -19.09 1.85 10.14
N ARG A 62 -20.31 1.32 10.04
CA ARG A 62 -21.52 1.93 10.62
C ARG A 62 -21.64 3.41 10.21
N ASN A 63 -21.60 4.32 11.18
CA ASN A 63 -21.69 5.77 10.97
C ASN A 63 -20.34 6.44 10.66
N ILE A 64 -19.23 5.69 10.71
CA ILE A 64 -17.90 6.20 10.38
C ILE A 64 -17.70 6.07 8.87
N LYS A 65 -17.50 7.19 8.17
CA LYS A 65 -17.04 7.25 6.78
C LYS A 65 -15.76 8.07 6.72
N ARG A 66 -14.70 7.56 6.07
CA ARG A 66 -13.41 8.24 5.92
C ARG A 66 -12.87 8.07 4.51
N LYS A 67 -12.45 9.17 3.90
CA LYS A 67 -11.56 9.13 2.75
C LYS A 67 -10.16 8.79 3.26
N ILE A 68 -9.59 7.67 2.82
CA ILE A 68 -8.29 7.17 3.28
C ILE A 68 -7.17 7.35 2.24
N PHE A 69 -7.54 7.69 1.00
CA PHE A 69 -6.64 7.94 -0.11
C PHE A 69 -7.37 8.75 -1.18
N GLU A 70 -6.65 9.60 -1.93
CA GLU A 70 -7.18 10.44 -3.00
C GLU A 70 -6.16 10.61 -4.12
N LEU A 71 -6.63 10.59 -5.37
CA LEU A 71 -5.91 11.01 -6.57
C LEU A 71 -6.66 12.19 -7.18
N GLU A 72 -5.89 13.24 -7.45
CA GLU A 72 -6.36 14.45 -8.10
C GLU A 72 -6.58 14.24 -9.60
N LYS A 73 -7.14 15.26 -10.26
CA LYS A 73 -7.60 15.21 -11.65
C LYS A 73 -6.53 14.75 -12.63
N ASP A 74 -5.32 15.26 -12.45
CA ASP A 74 -4.21 14.97 -13.34
C ASP A 74 -3.73 13.52 -13.23
N PHE A 75 -4.12 12.81 -12.16
CA PHE A 75 -3.75 11.43 -11.89
C PHE A 75 -4.93 10.46 -11.88
N ILE A 76 -6.15 10.90 -12.19
CA ILE A 76 -7.35 10.05 -12.14
C ILE A 76 -7.22 8.84 -13.07
N GLU A 77 -6.58 8.98 -14.23
CA GLU A 77 -6.35 7.88 -15.17
C GLU A 77 -5.38 6.80 -14.63
N LEU A 78 -4.64 7.12 -13.56
CA LEU A 78 -3.75 6.19 -12.86
C LEU A 78 -4.45 5.49 -11.69
N SER A 79 -5.77 5.67 -11.50
CA SER A 79 -6.53 4.97 -10.46
C SER A 79 -6.34 3.45 -10.54
N GLY A 80 -6.13 2.80 -9.39
CA GLY A 80 -5.81 1.37 -9.30
C GLY A 80 -4.38 1.02 -9.73
N ARG A 81 -3.61 1.98 -10.27
CA ARG A 81 -2.20 1.83 -10.65
C ARG A 81 -1.27 2.72 -9.83
N LEU A 82 -1.69 3.89 -9.40
CA LEU A 82 -0.90 4.76 -8.53
C LEU A 82 -1.56 4.81 -7.15
N GLY A 83 -0.74 4.80 -6.11
CA GLY A 83 -1.23 4.79 -4.73
C GLY A 83 -1.82 3.44 -4.34
N TYR A 84 -2.99 3.46 -3.69
CA TYR A 84 -3.53 2.30 -3.00
C TYR A 84 -4.16 1.32 -3.99
N ARG A 85 -3.61 0.10 -4.12
CA ARG A 85 -4.04 -0.87 -5.13
C ARG A 85 -4.88 -2.01 -4.57
N ASN A 86 -4.38 -2.63 -3.50
CA ASN A 86 -4.98 -3.82 -2.90
C ASN A 86 -5.12 -3.65 -1.39
N TRP A 87 -6.09 -4.34 -0.80
CA TRP A 87 -6.25 -4.39 0.65
C TRP A 87 -6.56 -5.81 1.14
N THR A 88 -5.96 -6.19 2.26
CA THR A 88 -6.12 -7.52 2.89
C THR A 88 -6.56 -7.35 4.35
N GLU A 89 -7.63 -8.03 4.74
CA GLU A 89 -8.16 -7.99 6.11
C GLU A 89 -7.35 -8.88 7.07
N TYR A 90 -7.17 -8.40 8.31
CA TYR A 90 -6.66 -9.13 9.46
C TYR A 90 -7.55 -8.94 10.69
N LYS A 91 -7.18 -9.55 11.83
CA LYS A 91 -8.02 -9.58 13.04
C LYS A 91 -8.45 -8.20 13.54
N LYS A 92 -7.54 -7.21 13.63
CA LYS A 92 -7.82 -5.85 14.12
C LYS A 92 -7.55 -4.74 13.09
N SER A 93 -6.88 -5.08 12.00
CA SER A 93 -6.42 -4.14 10.98
C SER A 93 -6.70 -4.67 9.59
N PHE A 94 -6.52 -3.81 8.61
CA PHE A 94 -6.37 -4.21 7.22
C PHE A 94 -5.10 -3.57 6.68
N LEU A 95 -4.46 -4.26 5.76
CA LEU A 95 -3.20 -3.88 5.17
C LEU A 95 -3.46 -3.42 3.74
N ILE A 96 -2.94 -2.25 3.38
CA ILE A 96 -3.04 -1.69 2.04
C ILE A 96 -1.67 -1.76 1.36
N GLU A 97 -1.66 -2.24 0.12
CA GLU A 97 -0.54 -2.10 -0.79
C GLU A 97 -0.61 -0.73 -1.50
N ASN A 98 0.46 0.03 -1.38
CA ASN A 98 0.66 1.37 -1.93
C ASN A 98 1.75 1.34 -3.00
N SER A 99 1.41 1.70 -4.22
CA SER A 99 2.37 1.83 -5.30
C SER A 99 2.83 3.27 -5.47
N ILE A 100 4.14 3.48 -5.33
CA ILE A 100 4.76 4.80 -5.47
C ILE A 100 4.82 5.25 -6.94
N VAL A 101 4.87 4.30 -7.87
CA VAL A 101 4.95 4.56 -9.32
C VAL A 101 3.84 3.86 -10.10
N SER A 102 3.40 4.46 -11.20
CA SER A 102 2.38 3.91 -12.09
C SER A 102 2.97 2.88 -13.07
N GLY A 103 3.64 1.84 -12.56
CA GLY A 103 4.32 0.86 -13.40
C GLY A 103 4.60 -0.46 -12.68
N CYS A 104 5.50 -1.23 -13.28
CA CYS A 104 6.00 -2.47 -12.71
C CYS A 104 7.24 -2.21 -11.84
N CYS A 105 7.70 -3.31 -11.24
CA CYS A 105 9.11 -3.55 -10.94
C CYS A 105 9.70 -2.83 -9.73
N GLN A 106 8.97 -1.93 -9.07
CA GLN A 106 9.33 -1.41 -7.75
C GLN A 106 8.54 -2.15 -6.65
N PRO A 107 9.19 -2.55 -5.54
CA PRO A 107 8.49 -3.12 -4.40
C PRO A 107 7.39 -2.17 -3.90
N GLY A 108 6.18 -2.71 -3.70
CA GLY A 108 5.08 -1.95 -3.13
C GLY A 108 5.38 -1.56 -1.67
N GLU A 109 4.95 -0.36 -1.28
CA GLU A 109 4.91 0.04 0.12
C GLU A 109 3.64 -0.46 0.77
N TYR A 110 3.71 -0.70 2.07
CA TYR A 110 2.58 -1.26 2.80
C TYR A 110 2.17 -0.35 3.95
N ILE A 111 0.87 -0.14 4.09
CA ILE A 111 0.29 0.77 5.08
C ILE A 111 -0.77 0.02 5.86
N LEU A 112 -0.70 0.09 7.19
CA LEU A 112 -1.60 -0.60 8.09
C LEU A 112 -2.68 0.36 8.60
N TYR A 113 -3.93 -0.08 8.54
CA TYR A 113 -5.10 0.69 8.99
C TYR A 113 -5.90 -0.08 10.03
N ASP A 114 -6.49 0.64 10.98
CA ASP A 114 -7.44 0.09 11.95
C ASP A 114 -8.77 -0.22 11.24
N LYS A 115 -9.24 -1.46 11.33
CA LYS A 115 -10.44 -1.90 10.61
C LYS A 115 -11.75 -1.50 11.29
N ASN A 116 -11.70 -0.99 12.51
CA ASN A 116 -12.87 -0.54 13.26
C ASN A 116 -13.16 0.94 12.98
N ASN A 117 -12.13 1.76 12.78
CA ASN A 117 -12.31 3.21 12.64
C ASN A 117 -11.68 3.81 11.37
N GLY A 118 -10.93 3.04 10.58
CA GLY A 118 -10.32 3.49 9.32
C GLY A 118 -9.15 4.46 9.50
N ARG A 119 -8.59 4.59 10.70
CA ARG A 119 -7.40 5.42 10.94
C ARG A 119 -6.15 4.65 10.53
N LYS A 120 -5.21 5.37 9.93
CA LYS A 120 -3.87 4.84 9.66
C LYS A 120 -3.17 4.51 10.99
N ILE A 121 -2.67 3.29 11.10
CA ILE A 121 -1.85 2.82 12.24
C ILE A 121 -0.38 3.12 11.97
N ALA A 122 0.13 2.70 10.80
CA ALA A 122 1.54 2.86 10.47
C ALA A 122 1.81 2.72 8.97
N ASP A 123 2.76 3.50 8.46
CA ASP A 123 3.43 3.22 7.19
C ASP A 123 4.55 2.20 7.44
N LEU A 124 4.45 0.99 6.89
CA LEU A 124 5.38 -0.11 7.17
C LEU A 124 6.66 -0.02 6.32
N GLY A 125 6.60 0.63 5.15
CA GLY A 125 7.70 0.69 4.18
C GLY A 125 7.55 -0.35 3.08
N SER A 126 8.61 -0.57 2.31
CA SER A 126 8.61 -1.46 1.15
C SER A 126 8.62 -2.92 1.56
N ILE A 127 7.87 -3.74 0.83
CA ILE A 127 7.71 -5.15 1.18
C ILE A 127 8.95 -5.97 0.86
N ILE A 128 9.34 -6.83 1.81
CA ILE A 128 10.29 -7.91 1.57
C ILE A 128 9.56 -9.25 1.64
N PHE A 129 8.66 -9.41 2.62
CA PHE A 129 8.00 -10.68 2.85
C PHE A 129 6.63 -10.52 3.50
N ILE A 130 5.64 -11.26 3.01
CA ILE A 130 4.34 -11.46 3.65
C ILE A 130 4.21 -12.95 3.97
N SER A 131 3.96 -13.27 5.23
CA SER A 131 3.71 -14.64 5.67
C SER A 131 2.46 -15.20 5.01
N LYS A 132 2.60 -16.38 4.39
CA LYS A 132 1.47 -17.17 3.88
C LYS A 132 0.78 -17.98 4.99
N TYR A 133 1.36 -18.03 6.20
CA TYR A 133 0.82 -18.81 7.31
C TYR A 133 -0.33 -18.07 8.00
N LYS A 134 -1.54 -18.63 7.92
CA LYS A 134 -2.76 -18.04 8.49
C LYS A 134 -2.72 -17.87 10.02
N ASN A 135 -1.99 -18.73 10.73
CA ASN A 135 -2.02 -18.76 12.19
C ASN A 135 -1.29 -17.56 12.80
N ILE A 136 -0.21 -17.10 12.16
CA ILE A 136 0.59 -15.95 12.58
C ILE A 136 0.91 -15.14 11.32
N PRO A 137 -0.04 -14.31 10.84
CA PRO A 137 0.22 -13.44 9.70
C PRO A 137 1.17 -12.32 10.14
N TYR A 138 2.29 -12.19 9.44
CA TYR A 138 3.28 -11.15 9.67
C TYR A 138 3.87 -10.65 8.36
N THR A 139 4.44 -9.45 8.39
CA THR A 139 5.27 -8.93 7.30
C THR A 139 6.68 -8.59 7.79
N ILE A 140 7.62 -8.65 6.85
CA ILE A 140 8.92 -7.99 6.94
C ILE A 140 8.93 -6.90 5.88
N THR A 141 9.15 -5.66 6.31
CA THR A 141 9.29 -4.52 5.42
C THR A 141 10.62 -3.82 5.65
N LEU A 142 11.16 -3.18 4.62
CA LEU A 142 12.30 -2.28 4.73
C LEU A 142 11.76 -0.88 5.04
N LYS A 143 12.07 -0.36 6.23
CA LYS A 143 11.64 0.98 6.64
C LYS A 143 12.68 2.03 6.27
N THR A 144 13.95 1.69 6.41
CA THR A 144 15.12 2.47 5.97
C THR A 144 16.24 1.51 5.59
N ASN A 145 17.29 1.99 4.92
CA ASN A 145 18.49 1.17 4.60
C ASN A 145 19.24 0.60 5.83
N SER A 146 18.83 0.94 7.05
CA SER A 146 19.39 0.47 8.32
C SER A 146 18.40 -0.29 9.18
N LYS A 147 17.13 -0.41 8.77
CA LYS A 147 16.06 -0.94 9.62
C LYS A 147 15.02 -1.71 8.83
N LEU A 148 14.87 -2.98 9.19
CA LEU A 148 13.68 -3.76 8.86
C LEU A 148 12.62 -3.58 9.94
N LEU A 149 11.37 -3.86 9.57
CA LEU A 149 10.25 -3.88 10.49
C LEU A 149 9.55 -5.24 10.41
N TYR A 150 9.56 -5.99 11.51
CA TYR A 150 8.66 -7.12 11.69
C TYR A 150 7.31 -6.58 12.17
N THR A 151 6.22 -6.92 11.50
CA THR A 151 4.88 -6.52 11.93
C THR A 151 3.96 -7.72 12.03
N ASN A 152 3.41 -7.96 13.23
CA ASN A 152 2.32 -8.92 13.42
C ASN A 152 1.02 -8.26 12.93
N LEU A 153 0.41 -8.83 11.89
CA LEU A 153 -0.74 -8.24 11.20
C LEU A 153 -2.07 -8.44 11.96
N ASN A 154 -2.14 -9.43 12.85
CA ASN A 154 -3.32 -9.63 13.69
C ASN A 154 -3.38 -8.65 14.84
N SER A 155 -2.22 -8.30 15.41
CA SER A 155 -2.15 -7.40 16.55
C SER A 155 -1.71 -5.99 16.25
N SER A 156 -1.28 -5.74 15.01
CA SER A 156 -0.73 -4.46 14.55
C SER A 156 0.52 -4.01 15.33
N LYS A 157 1.23 -4.93 16.00
CA LYS A 157 2.48 -4.60 16.70
C LYS A 157 3.65 -4.74 15.75
N SER A 158 4.52 -3.75 15.76
CA SER A 158 5.72 -3.72 14.94
C SER A 158 6.99 -3.64 15.79
N TYR A 159 8.04 -4.30 15.34
CA TYR A 159 9.32 -4.39 16.02
C TYR A 159 10.46 -4.11 15.03
N PRO A 160 11.34 -3.15 15.34
CA PRO A 160 12.47 -2.84 14.47
C PRO A 160 13.54 -3.92 14.57
N ILE A 161 14.15 -4.25 13.44
CA ILE A 161 15.31 -5.13 13.34
C ILE A 161 16.43 -4.31 12.68
N ASN A 162 17.53 -4.14 13.39
CA ASN A 162 18.70 -3.43 12.85
C ASN A 162 19.39 -4.30 11.80
N ILE A 163 19.82 -3.66 10.71
CA ILE A 163 20.51 -4.32 9.60
C ILE A 163 21.78 -3.54 9.23
N PRO A 164 22.80 -4.24 8.69
CA PRO A 164 24.09 -3.63 8.40
C PRO A 164 24.03 -2.74 7.16
N LYS A 165 23.67 -1.46 7.36
CA LYS A 165 23.53 -0.43 6.32
C LYS A 165 24.71 -0.41 5.33
N ASP A 166 25.94 -0.43 5.85
CA ASP A 166 27.15 -0.36 5.03
C ASP A 166 27.28 -1.55 4.07
N LYS A 167 26.84 -2.74 4.48
CA LYS A 167 26.87 -3.93 3.62
C LYS A 167 25.85 -3.81 2.50
N ILE A 168 24.66 -3.28 2.79
CA ILE A 168 23.61 -3.04 1.80
C ILE A 168 24.09 -2.00 0.78
N GLU A 169 24.56 -0.84 1.22
CA GLU A 169 25.02 0.22 0.32
C GLU A 169 26.20 -0.21 -0.56
N LYS A 170 27.17 -0.93 0.00
CA LYS A 170 28.29 -1.49 -0.79
C LYS A 170 27.79 -2.51 -1.80
N THR A 171 26.80 -3.32 -1.44
CA THR A 171 26.22 -4.33 -2.34
C THR A 171 25.50 -3.66 -3.49
N LEU A 172 24.63 -2.67 -3.24
CA LEU A 172 23.92 -1.93 -4.30
C LEU A 172 24.88 -1.23 -5.28
N LYS A 173 26.07 -0.80 -4.82
CA LYS A 173 27.12 -0.22 -5.69
C LYS A 173 27.94 -1.27 -6.45
N SER A 174 28.02 -2.50 -5.93
CA SER A 174 28.95 -3.54 -6.40
C SER A 174 28.26 -4.67 -7.17
N ALA A 175 26.98 -4.87 -6.93
CA ALA A 175 26.09 -5.77 -7.64
C ALA A 175 25.10 -4.89 -8.42
N HIS A 176 24.67 -5.32 -9.60
CA HIS A 176 23.68 -4.61 -10.41
C HIS A 176 22.26 -4.77 -9.82
N GLU A 177 22.14 -4.63 -8.49
CA GLU A 177 20.90 -4.71 -7.74
C GLU A 177 20.33 -3.30 -7.59
N PHE A 178 19.09 -3.11 -8.06
CA PHE A 178 18.42 -1.80 -8.01
C PHE A 178 17.70 -1.55 -6.69
N TYR A 179 17.32 -2.63 -5.98
CA TYR A 179 16.43 -2.57 -4.83
C TYR A 179 17.04 -3.32 -3.63
N PRO A 180 17.22 -2.66 -2.46
CA PRO A 180 17.74 -3.32 -1.26
C PRO A 180 16.88 -4.48 -0.78
N GLU A 181 15.58 -4.48 -1.08
CA GLU A 181 14.62 -5.53 -0.74
C GLU A 181 15.02 -6.88 -1.33
N ASN A 182 15.63 -6.89 -2.53
CA ASN A 182 16.09 -8.09 -3.22
C ASN A 182 17.28 -8.77 -2.53
N LEU A 183 17.93 -8.09 -1.59
CA LEU A 183 19.08 -8.65 -0.87
C LEU A 183 18.64 -9.60 0.26
N PHE A 184 17.35 -9.64 0.61
CA PHE A 184 16.82 -10.42 1.71
C PHE A 184 16.10 -11.68 1.23
N GLU A 185 16.48 -12.84 1.76
CA GLU A 185 15.99 -14.14 1.33
C GLU A 185 15.72 -15.10 2.50
N ASN A 186 15.11 -16.24 2.19
CA ASN A 186 14.94 -17.39 3.09
C ASN A 186 14.34 -17.04 4.46
N ILE A 187 13.35 -16.14 4.45
CA ILE A 187 12.66 -15.62 5.64
C ILE A 187 11.74 -16.68 6.22
N LYS A 188 11.95 -17.03 7.50
CA LYS A 188 11.13 -18.03 8.21
C LYS A 188 11.17 -17.84 9.71
N ILE A 189 10.15 -18.34 10.40
CA ILE A 189 10.12 -18.44 11.86
C ILE A 189 10.27 -19.91 12.26
N LYS A 190 11.20 -20.22 13.16
CA LYS A 190 11.35 -21.52 13.80
C LYS A 190 11.57 -21.32 15.30
N ASN A 191 10.80 -22.00 16.14
CA ASN A 191 10.92 -21.93 17.61
C ASN A 191 10.91 -20.49 18.15
N ASN A 192 9.99 -19.64 17.68
CA ASN A 192 9.89 -18.21 18.04
C ASN A 192 11.10 -17.34 17.67
N ILE A 193 11.99 -17.84 16.80
CA ILE A 193 13.08 -17.06 16.24
C ILE A 193 12.78 -16.83 14.76
N LEU A 194 12.71 -15.57 14.38
CA LEU A 194 12.71 -15.13 12.99
C LEU A 194 14.13 -15.21 12.45
N TYR A 195 14.29 -15.85 11.29
CA TYR A 195 15.52 -15.94 10.53
C TYR A 195 15.33 -15.22 9.20
N ILE A 196 16.28 -14.34 8.86
CA ILE A 196 16.34 -13.61 7.59
C ILE A 196 17.77 -13.78 7.06
N GLN A 197 17.92 -14.16 5.80
CA GLN A 197 19.24 -14.17 5.16
C GLN A 197 19.46 -12.87 4.39
N LEU A 198 20.56 -12.19 4.66
CA LEU A 198 21.04 -11.05 3.89
C LEU A 198 22.16 -11.52 2.96
N ARG A 199 21.94 -11.43 1.66
CA ARG A 199 22.98 -11.60 0.65
C ARG A 199 23.70 -10.28 0.41
N TYR A 200 25.03 -10.30 0.45
CA TYR A 200 25.83 -9.10 0.27
C TYR A 200 27.11 -9.36 -0.50
N LYS A 201 27.66 -8.29 -1.08
CA LYS A 201 28.89 -8.30 -1.88
C LYS A 201 29.79 -7.15 -1.45
N VAL A 202 31.02 -7.47 -1.06
CA VAL A 202 31.97 -6.46 -0.53
C VAL A 202 32.66 -5.63 -1.63
N SER A 203 32.70 -6.14 -2.87
CA SER A 203 33.24 -5.44 -4.04
C SER A 203 32.73 -6.09 -5.34
N LYS A 204 32.90 -5.43 -6.49
CA LYS A 204 32.45 -5.95 -7.80
C LYS A 204 33.02 -7.33 -8.15
N LYS A 205 34.24 -7.65 -7.71
CA LYS A 205 34.92 -8.93 -7.98
C LYS A 205 34.72 -9.99 -6.90
N ALA A 206 34.19 -9.63 -5.73
CA ALA A 206 34.03 -10.57 -4.63
C ALA A 206 32.90 -11.58 -4.87
N HIS A 207 32.99 -12.77 -4.28
CA HIS A 207 31.88 -13.70 -4.22
C HIS A 207 30.75 -13.17 -3.32
N TRP A 208 29.53 -13.61 -3.62
CA TRP A 208 28.37 -13.38 -2.75
C TRP A 208 28.60 -14.03 -1.39
N LYS A 209 28.21 -13.31 -0.34
CA LYS A 209 28.24 -13.78 1.05
C LYS A 209 26.83 -13.72 1.63
N ILE A 210 26.59 -14.52 2.66
CA ILE A 210 25.32 -14.58 3.38
C ILE A 210 25.57 -14.24 4.84
N GLU A 211 24.70 -13.42 5.41
CA GLU A 211 24.64 -13.13 6.83
C GLU A 211 23.24 -13.45 7.36
N ASN A 212 23.17 -14.16 8.48
CA ASN A 212 21.90 -14.50 9.11
C ASN A 212 21.54 -13.41 10.13
N ILE A 213 20.43 -12.72 9.89
CA ILE A 213 19.81 -11.80 10.84
C ILE A 213 18.74 -12.58 11.60
N THR A 214 18.72 -12.44 12.93
CA THR A 214 17.75 -13.13 13.77
C THR A 214 17.06 -12.19 14.75
N MET A 215 15.82 -12.51 15.11
CA MET A 215 15.04 -11.78 16.10
C MET A 215 14.13 -12.75 16.87
N ASN A 216 14.05 -12.61 18.19
CA ASN A 216 13.06 -13.33 18.99
C ASN A 216 11.68 -12.67 18.85
N VAL A 217 10.68 -13.41 18.35
CA VAL A 217 9.32 -12.91 18.09
C VAL A 217 8.33 -13.23 19.21
N LYS A 218 8.75 -13.83 20.34
CA LYS A 218 7.87 -14.22 21.44
C LYS A 218 7.03 -13.05 21.94
N ASN A 219 7.66 -11.90 22.19
CA ASN A 219 6.98 -10.69 22.66
C ASN A 219 6.04 -10.08 21.61
N ALA A 220 6.27 -10.37 20.33
CA ALA A 220 5.50 -9.84 19.22
C ALA A 220 4.23 -10.67 18.92
N ASN A 221 4.21 -11.92 19.34
CA ASN A 221 3.12 -12.88 19.08
C ASN A 221 2.25 -13.20 20.30
N HIS A 222 2.57 -12.63 21.48
CA HIS A 222 1.71 -12.73 22.65
C HIS A 222 0.48 -11.83 22.50
N TYR A 223 -0.66 -12.45 22.15
CA TYR A 223 -2.02 -11.90 22.22
C TYR A 223 -3.08 -12.99 22.33
#